data_AF-A0A3A8SPP7-F1
#
_entry.id   AF-A0A3A8SPP7-F1
#
_cell.length_a   1.000
_cell.length_b   1.000
_cell.length_c   1.000
_cell.angle_alpha   90.00
_cell.angle_beta   90.00
_cell.angle_gamma   90.00
#
_symmetry.space_group_name_H-M   'P 1'
#
loop_
_entity.id
_entity.type
_entity.pdbx_description
1 polymer ?
#
loop_
_entity_poly.entity_id
_entity_poly.type
_entity_poly.pdbx_seq_one_letter_code
_entity_poly.pdbx_strand_id
1 'polypeptide(L)'
;MIQFSRFLPLAVPPRPEPPPAPAGRGPTLQPAPRPQPFGSTSTFDATPAPASNLHTERLGDGSANCLEKAMGLARPGDSIVLMRDASDGVGHALVRKPDGSVVDPNHPTVRYETLGQWQATHPRYSQPVPVPAGKMQQVLSTPPGPQREALIQKLGLSGVADRQVADGERWVLPNGNMNIRSGPGVTFDDIGDLTAGDKLKVIGQNEDSSWLNVELENGTQAWVKASLVKEEVVPPPPYESPFPQWMADGTRPPDIEMHVWNALPKESRAEIIQTAREKVVAENWPMPEFDVNGPPPPSFSSMAWSHLPSESKQAIFQQEWQAAVSEQTQKLFSGVQSGGEVLEHSFLGTDSTLGRGKVGEWREFAVNPDSAAQYLNLNSMLGDGWPRVHNNLCGPLAVGASMGLLPQEALTLFAASSDTNEGWLKTGDPTGKDDLIPMYAAENWTTDYTSGNPLSEEDFARFLADGKSLVALVNINPDGADGMLRAGGTAYFVNVRAVEENGNGDWMVRVYNPYQNREEVYSWKDFKASWTQTEGNNAYGLLIATPPPPDAATSP
;
A
#
# COMPACT_ATOMS: atom_id res chain seq x y z
N MET A 1 -21.95 27.28 48.35
CA MET A 1 -21.18 28.49 48.69
C MET A 1 -19.79 28.25 48.15
N ILE A 2 -19.26 28.96 47.16
CA ILE A 2 -19.07 30.42 47.05
C ILE A 2 -19.10 30.79 45.55
N GLN A 3 -19.83 31.85 45.19
CA GLN A 3 -19.76 32.52 43.87
C GLN A 3 -18.57 33.48 43.83
N PHE A 4 -17.90 33.62 42.68
CA PHE A 4 -17.17 34.85 42.34
C PHE A 4 -17.23 35.18 40.85
N SER A 5 -17.15 36.49 40.61
CA SER A 5 -17.76 37.30 39.55
C SER A 5 -17.03 37.36 38.21
N ARG A 6 -17.83 37.70 37.18
CA ARG A 6 -17.42 38.12 35.83
C ARG A 6 -16.59 39.41 35.86
N PHE A 7 -15.55 39.47 35.02
CA PHE A 7 -14.96 40.72 34.53
C PHE A 7 -14.78 40.66 33.00
N LEU A 8 -15.29 41.68 32.32
CA LEU A 8 -15.13 41.99 30.90
C LEU A 8 -13.73 42.59 30.61
N PRO A 9 -13.16 42.39 29.41
CA PRO A 9 -12.18 43.31 28.85
C PRO A 9 -12.79 44.21 27.74
N LEU A 10 -12.20 45.39 27.66
CA LEU A 10 -12.59 46.59 26.92
C LEU A 10 -12.50 46.48 25.39
N ALA A 11 -13.38 47.21 24.71
CA ALA A 11 -13.41 47.38 23.26
C ALA A 11 -12.23 48.19 22.71
N VAL A 12 -11.66 47.74 21.58
CA VAL A 12 -10.64 48.44 20.79
C VAL A 12 -11.32 48.99 19.51
N PRO A 13 -11.15 50.27 19.13
CA PRO A 13 -11.77 50.84 17.93
C PRO A 13 -11.04 50.43 16.63
N PRO A 14 -11.72 50.42 15.46
CA PRO A 14 -11.11 50.03 14.18
C PRO A 14 -10.19 51.12 13.62
N ARG A 15 -9.14 50.68 12.90
CA ARG A 15 -8.12 51.51 12.24
C ARG A 15 -8.66 52.05 10.89
N PRO A 16 -8.40 53.31 10.50
CA PRO A 16 -8.89 53.89 9.24
C PRO A 16 -8.13 53.39 7.99
N GLU A 17 -8.84 53.27 6.88
CA GLU A 17 -8.31 52.86 5.56
C GLU A 17 -7.52 54.00 4.87
N PRO A 18 -6.44 53.68 4.12
CA PRO A 18 -5.69 54.66 3.34
C PRO A 18 -6.31 54.90 1.93
N PRO A 19 -6.15 56.12 1.36
CA PRO A 19 -6.77 56.53 0.09
C PRO A 19 -6.05 55.99 -1.17
N PRO A 20 -6.71 55.99 -2.35
CA PRO A 20 -6.14 55.41 -3.56
C PRO A 20 -5.20 56.37 -4.29
N ALA A 21 -4.18 55.83 -4.95
CA ALA A 21 -3.22 56.57 -5.77
C ALA A 21 -3.23 56.10 -7.25
N PRO A 22 -2.79 56.95 -8.20
CA PRO A 22 -3.36 57.03 -9.56
C PRO A 22 -2.64 56.19 -10.63
N ALA A 23 -3.28 56.10 -11.79
CA ALA A 23 -2.89 55.31 -12.96
C ALA A 23 -1.62 55.81 -13.70
N GLY A 24 -0.73 54.88 -14.05
CA GLY A 24 0.40 55.05 -14.97
C GLY A 24 0.74 53.74 -15.69
N ARG A 25 0.97 53.79 -17.02
CA ARG A 25 1.11 52.66 -17.95
C ARG A 25 2.56 52.15 -18.12
N GLY A 26 2.72 50.82 -18.20
CA GLY A 26 3.73 50.05 -18.98
C GLY A 26 5.10 49.80 -18.31
N PRO A 27 5.80 48.65 -18.54
CA PRO A 27 5.76 47.80 -19.73
C PRO A 27 5.37 46.32 -19.50
N THR A 28 5.04 45.65 -20.60
CA THR A 28 4.64 44.25 -20.75
C THR A 28 5.66 43.25 -20.20
N LEU A 29 5.23 42.43 -19.24
CA LEU A 29 5.89 41.19 -18.83
C LEU A 29 4.91 40.02 -19.04
N GLN A 30 5.42 38.94 -19.64
CA GLN A 30 4.72 37.68 -19.91
C GLN A 30 4.01 37.15 -18.64
N PRO A 31 2.86 36.47 -18.77
CA PRO A 31 2.22 35.84 -17.62
C PRO A 31 3.11 34.73 -17.06
N ALA A 32 3.29 34.76 -15.73
CA ALA A 32 3.92 33.68 -14.97
C ALA A 32 3.17 32.35 -15.17
N PRO A 33 3.87 31.20 -15.20
CA PRO A 33 3.23 29.90 -15.28
C PRO A 33 2.31 29.69 -14.06
N ARG A 34 1.12 29.14 -14.30
CA ARG A 34 0.13 28.82 -13.27
C ARG A 34 0.68 27.72 -12.34
N PRO A 35 0.36 27.74 -11.03
CA PRO A 35 0.69 26.64 -10.14
C PRO A 35 -0.05 25.36 -10.59
N GLN A 36 0.71 24.29 -10.81
CA GLN A 36 0.21 22.96 -11.10
C GLN A 36 -0.27 22.29 -9.79
N PRO A 37 -1.42 21.58 -9.78
CA PRO A 37 -1.80 20.70 -8.69
C PRO A 37 -0.82 19.53 -8.57
N PHE A 38 -0.54 19.13 -7.33
CA PHE A 38 0.46 18.14 -6.93
C PHE A 38 0.18 16.77 -7.54
N GLY A 39 1.19 16.18 -8.18
CA GLY A 39 1.12 14.84 -8.77
C GLY A 39 1.31 13.74 -7.72
N SER A 40 0.72 12.59 -8.00
CA SER A 40 0.73 11.37 -7.20
C SER A 40 2.10 10.67 -7.25
N THR A 41 2.58 10.18 -6.11
CA THR A 41 3.77 9.32 -5.95
C THR A 41 3.64 8.04 -6.78
N SER A 42 4.34 7.99 -7.92
CA SER A 42 4.50 6.79 -8.74
C SER A 42 5.28 5.71 -8.01
N THR A 43 4.90 4.47 -8.29
CA THR A 43 5.56 3.22 -7.98
C THR A 43 6.86 3.05 -8.77
N PHE A 44 7.68 2.08 -8.33
CA PHE A 44 9.09 1.84 -8.61
C PHE A 44 9.47 1.63 -10.10
N ASP A 45 9.34 2.67 -10.91
CA ASP A 45 10.17 2.93 -12.09
C ASP A 45 11.00 4.18 -11.79
N ALA A 46 12.08 4.03 -11.03
CA ALA A 46 12.91 5.17 -10.63
C ALA A 46 13.86 5.56 -11.77
N THR A 47 13.48 6.59 -12.52
CA THR A 47 14.51 7.48 -13.07
C THR A 47 15.20 8.14 -11.86
N PRO A 48 16.55 8.19 -11.77
CA PRO A 48 17.22 8.68 -10.57
C PRO A 48 16.78 10.11 -10.22
N ALA A 49 16.45 10.32 -8.96
CA ALA A 49 16.14 11.64 -8.43
C ALA A 49 17.41 12.49 -8.29
N PRO A 50 17.41 13.77 -8.68
CA PRO A 50 18.55 14.65 -8.41
C PRO A 50 18.76 14.83 -6.90
N ALA A 51 20.01 15.07 -6.49
CA ALA A 51 20.34 15.38 -5.11
C ALA A 51 19.48 16.53 -4.55
N SER A 52 18.82 16.29 -3.42
CA SER A 52 17.91 17.25 -2.79
C SER A 52 18.30 17.52 -1.35
N ASN A 53 17.75 18.58 -0.77
CA ASN A 53 17.95 18.94 0.63
C ASN A 53 16.66 19.49 1.23
N LEU A 54 16.68 19.93 2.49
CA LEU A 54 15.45 20.39 3.15
C LEU A 54 14.82 21.60 2.45
N HIS A 55 15.60 22.40 1.72
CA HIS A 55 15.07 23.54 0.95
C HIS A 55 14.36 23.09 -0.32
N THR A 56 14.94 22.13 -1.04
CA THR A 56 14.53 21.79 -2.41
C THR A 56 13.66 20.55 -2.53
N GLU A 57 13.67 19.66 -1.54
CA GLU A 57 12.98 18.37 -1.60
C GLU A 57 11.47 18.51 -1.75
N ARG A 58 10.88 17.68 -2.61
CA ARG A 58 9.43 17.64 -2.84
C ARG A 58 8.94 16.21 -2.68
N LEU A 59 8.27 15.95 -1.56
CA LEU A 59 7.62 14.66 -1.35
C LEU A 59 6.58 14.45 -2.46
N GLY A 60 6.64 13.29 -3.10
CA GLY A 60 5.71 12.85 -4.12
C GLY A 60 5.84 13.44 -5.50
N ASP A 61 7.00 13.98 -5.85
CA ASP A 61 7.27 14.46 -7.20
C ASP A 61 7.62 13.36 -8.22
N GLY A 62 7.56 12.09 -7.81
CA GLY A 62 7.89 10.93 -8.64
C GLY A 62 9.40 10.64 -8.73
N SER A 63 10.23 11.39 -7.99
CA SER A 63 11.69 11.24 -7.93
C SER A 63 12.14 10.95 -6.49
N ALA A 64 11.82 9.74 -5.99
CA ALA A 64 12.11 9.36 -4.60
C ALA A 64 13.60 9.10 -4.34
N ASN A 65 14.27 10.06 -3.70
CA ASN A 65 15.62 9.88 -3.13
C ASN A 65 15.55 9.28 -1.71
N CYS A 66 16.71 9.07 -1.07
CA CYS A 66 16.76 8.47 0.26
C CYS A 66 16.13 9.31 1.37
N LEU A 67 16.05 10.64 1.22
CA LEU A 67 15.39 11.49 2.20
C LEU A 67 13.89 11.22 2.21
N GLU A 68 13.26 11.14 1.03
CA GLU A 68 11.85 10.76 0.90
C GLU A 68 11.59 9.33 1.40
N LYS A 69 12.42 8.36 1.02
CA LYS A 69 12.29 6.96 1.51
C LYS A 69 12.44 6.86 3.02
N ALA A 70 13.40 7.59 3.62
CA ALA A 70 13.58 7.62 5.07
C ALA A 70 12.35 8.22 5.77
N MET A 71 11.75 9.25 5.18
CA MET A 71 10.52 9.85 5.71
C MET A 71 9.31 8.92 5.62
N GLY A 72 9.20 8.11 4.56
CA GLY A 72 8.15 7.10 4.44
C GLY A 72 8.26 5.97 5.47
N LEU A 73 9.47 5.65 5.92
CA LEU A 73 9.72 4.57 6.90
C LEU A 73 9.73 5.03 8.36
N ALA A 74 9.83 6.33 8.60
CA ALA A 74 9.95 6.89 9.94
C ALA A 74 8.60 6.87 10.67
N ARG A 75 8.63 6.42 11.93
CA ARG A 75 7.48 6.42 12.85
C ARG A 75 7.60 7.57 13.86
N PRO A 76 6.51 7.97 14.54
CA PRO A 76 6.58 8.94 15.62
C PRO A 76 7.61 8.54 16.69
N GLY A 77 8.57 9.42 16.98
CA GLY A 77 9.69 9.17 17.90
C GLY A 77 11.02 8.85 17.22
N ASP A 78 11.02 8.53 15.93
CA ASP A 78 12.24 8.28 15.16
C ASP A 78 13.00 9.59 14.85
N SER A 79 14.27 9.45 14.46
CA SER A 79 15.08 10.53 13.91
C SER A 79 15.65 10.15 12.56
N ILE A 80 15.61 11.06 11.59
CA ILE A 80 16.31 10.92 10.32
C ILE A 80 17.77 11.34 10.52
N VAL A 81 18.71 10.45 10.25
CA VAL A 81 20.14 10.74 10.33
C VAL A 81 20.64 11.09 8.95
N LEU A 82 20.98 12.36 8.76
CA LEU A 82 21.61 12.83 7.52
C LEU A 82 23.10 12.60 7.59
N MET A 83 23.60 11.77 6.68
CA MET A 83 25.02 11.48 6.48
C MET A 83 25.60 12.40 5.42
N ARG A 84 26.93 12.53 5.37
CA ARG A 84 27.64 13.19 4.28
C ARG A 84 28.60 12.21 3.62
N ASP A 85 28.56 12.11 2.30
CA ASP A 85 29.56 11.35 1.55
C ASP A 85 30.85 12.17 1.43
N ALA A 86 31.99 11.53 1.69
CA ALA A 86 33.29 12.16 1.62
C ALA A 86 33.79 12.41 0.18
N SER A 87 33.19 11.75 -0.82
CA SER A 87 33.65 11.79 -2.22
C SER A 87 33.09 12.98 -3.01
N ASP A 88 31.79 13.24 -2.91
CA ASP A 88 31.07 14.27 -3.69
C ASP A 88 30.27 15.25 -2.80
N GLY A 89 30.15 14.97 -1.50
CA GLY A 89 29.40 15.77 -0.54
C GLY A 89 27.89 15.51 -0.53
N VAL A 90 27.38 14.66 -1.42
CA VAL A 90 25.98 14.26 -1.52
C VAL A 90 25.76 13.02 -0.65
N GLY A 91 25.01 13.20 0.43
CA GLY A 91 24.88 12.23 1.49
C GLY A 91 23.82 11.16 1.30
N HIS A 92 23.55 10.48 2.40
CA HIS A 92 22.53 9.46 2.54
C HIS A 92 21.69 9.74 3.80
N ALA A 93 20.44 9.28 3.83
CA ALA A 93 19.53 9.50 4.95
C ALA A 93 19.12 8.16 5.54
N LEU A 94 19.24 8.01 6.86
CA LEU A 94 18.90 6.79 7.59
C LEU A 94 17.78 7.04 8.60
N VAL A 95 17.03 6.01 8.95
CA VAL A 95 16.05 6.10 10.04
C VAL A 95 16.66 5.53 11.31
N ARG A 96 16.81 6.36 12.34
CA ARG A 96 17.25 5.93 13.68
C ARG A 96 16.06 5.80 14.61
N LYS A 97 15.90 4.61 15.18
CA LYS A 97 14.86 4.28 16.15
C LYS A 97 15.23 4.78 17.56
N PRO A 98 14.26 4.93 18.48
CA PRO A 98 14.51 5.40 19.85
C PRO A 98 15.48 4.52 20.65
N ASP A 99 15.51 3.22 20.35
CA ASP A 99 16.43 2.24 20.94
C ASP A 99 17.89 2.38 20.48
N GLY A 100 18.16 3.27 19.50
CA GLY A 100 19.49 3.54 18.97
C GLY A 100 19.85 2.76 17.72
N SER A 101 19.02 1.79 17.33
CA SER A 101 19.15 1.05 16.08
C SER A 101 18.93 1.95 14.86
N VAL A 102 19.44 1.51 13.71
CA VAL A 102 19.36 2.24 12.45
C VAL A 102 18.84 1.32 11.35
N VAL A 103 17.98 1.86 10.50
CA VAL A 103 17.44 1.23 9.31
C VAL A 103 17.83 2.08 8.12
N ASP A 104 18.39 1.43 7.10
CA ASP A 104 18.69 2.06 5.81
C ASP A 104 17.44 2.01 4.93
N PRO A 105 16.94 3.14 4.41
CA PRO A 105 15.74 3.16 3.59
C PRO A 105 15.83 2.37 2.28
N ASN A 106 17.05 2.07 1.82
CA ASN A 106 17.26 1.21 0.65
C ASN A 106 17.29 -0.27 1.03
N HIS A 107 17.48 -0.57 2.31
CA HIS A 107 17.41 -1.91 2.89
C HIS A 107 16.52 -1.87 4.13
N PRO A 108 15.21 -1.54 3.98
CA PRO A 108 14.32 -1.22 5.10
C PRO A 108 14.10 -2.39 6.07
N THR A 109 14.45 -3.59 5.63
CA THR A 109 14.32 -4.85 6.39
C THR A 109 15.61 -5.25 7.08
N VAL A 110 16.73 -4.59 6.79
CA VAL A 110 18.00 -4.79 7.49
C VAL A 110 18.10 -3.80 8.64
N ARG A 111 18.10 -4.35 9.86
CA ARG A 111 18.27 -3.58 11.09
C ARG A 111 19.72 -3.64 11.54
N TYR A 112 20.31 -2.47 11.77
CA TYR A 112 21.62 -2.33 12.38
C TYR A 112 21.43 -1.95 13.84
N GLU A 113 22.04 -2.70 14.77
CA GLU A 113 21.89 -2.45 16.21
C GLU A 113 22.41 -1.07 16.62
N THR A 114 23.38 -0.54 15.87
CA THR A 114 23.90 0.81 16.08
C THR A 114 24.25 1.48 14.75
N LEU A 115 24.25 2.82 14.75
CA LEU A 115 24.77 3.59 13.62
C LEU A 115 26.22 3.24 13.29
N GLY A 116 27.05 2.94 14.29
CA GLY A 116 28.46 2.56 14.09
C GLY A 116 28.61 1.27 13.31
N GLN A 117 27.69 0.31 13.48
CA GLN A 117 27.66 -0.93 12.70
C GLN A 117 27.39 -0.66 11.22
N TRP A 118 26.43 0.22 10.92
CA TRP A 118 26.15 0.63 9.53
C TRP A 118 27.31 1.42 8.92
N GLN A 119 27.95 2.31 9.69
CA GLN A 119 29.11 3.07 9.20
C GLN A 119 30.34 2.20 8.95
N ALA A 120 30.49 1.09 9.69
CA ALA A 120 31.57 0.13 9.45
C ALA A 120 31.42 -0.60 8.11
N THR A 121 30.18 -0.79 7.63
CA THR A 121 29.91 -1.35 6.30
C THR A 121 29.87 -0.28 5.21
N HIS A 122 29.67 1.00 5.56
CA HIS A 122 29.65 2.13 4.62
C HIS A 122 30.62 3.26 5.02
N PRO A 123 31.95 3.02 4.97
CA PRO A 123 32.96 3.92 5.54
C PRO A 123 33.05 5.29 4.85
N ARG A 124 32.47 5.44 3.64
CA ARG A 124 32.42 6.72 2.91
C ARG A 124 31.48 7.76 3.56
N TYR A 125 30.51 7.30 4.34
CA TYR A 125 29.52 8.16 4.98
C TYR A 125 29.96 8.60 6.37
N SER A 126 30.07 9.91 6.55
CA SER A 126 30.57 10.53 7.77
C SER A 126 29.66 11.67 8.25
N GLN A 127 29.99 12.24 9.41
CA GLN A 127 29.31 13.40 9.99
C GLN A 127 27.79 13.21 10.19
N PRO A 128 27.35 12.17 10.92
CA PRO A 128 25.92 11.93 11.13
C PRO A 128 25.29 13.10 11.88
N VAL A 129 24.19 13.62 11.34
CA VAL A 129 23.37 14.60 12.07
C VAL A 129 21.93 14.10 12.18
N PRO A 130 21.48 13.70 13.39
CA PRO A 130 20.12 13.28 13.62
C PRO A 130 19.17 14.48 13.67
N VAL A 131 18.07 14.38 12.94
CA VAL A 131 16.95 15.33 12.96
C VAL A 131 15.69 14.57 13.35
N PRO A 132 14.94 14.99 14.39
CA PRO A 132 13.68 14.33 14.75
C PRO A 132 12.72 14.26 13.56
N ALA A 133 12.15 13.08 13.29
CA ALA A 133 11.31 12.83 12.12
C ALA A 133 10.11 13.79 12.07
N GLY A 134 9.48 14.09 13.20
CA GLY A 134 8.37 15.05 13.26
C GLY A 134 8.74 16.48 12.86
N LYS A 135 9.98 16.93 13.14
CA LYS A 135 10.46 18.24 12.65
C LYS A 135 10.72 18.22 11.15
N MET A 136 11.26 17.11 10.65
CA MET A 136 11.55 16.94 9.23
C MET A 136 10.26 16.85 8.41
N GLN A 137 9.27 16.10 8.90
CA GLN A 137 7.92 16.03 8.31
C GLN A 137 7.27 17.41 8.21
N GLN A 138 7.33 18.22 9.28
CA GLN A 138 6.77 19.57 9.29
C GLN A 138 7.40 20.51 8.23
N VAL A 139 8.69 20.34 7.95
CA VAL A 139 9.38 21.11 6.90
C VAL A 139 9.03 20.59 5.51
N LEU A 140 9.11 19.28 5.30
CA LEU A 140 8.97 18.65 3.99
C LEU A 140 7.51 18.61 3.49
N SER A 141 6.53 18.60 4.40
CA SER A 141 5.11 18.74 4.07
C SER A 141 4.72 20.15 3.60
N THR A 142 5.57 21.15 3.84
CA THR A 142 5.38 22.51 3.31
C THR A 142 6.12 22.61 1.98
N PRO A 143 5.56 23.11 0.86
CA PRO A 143 6.30 23.23 -0.39
C PRO A 143 7.55 24.15 -0.32
N PRO A 144 8.55 23.99 -1.21
CA PRO A 144 9.72 24.88 -1.27
C PRO A 144 9.33 26.37 -1.40
N GLY A 145 9.91 27.22 -0.56
CA GLY A 145 9.67 28.66 -0.61
C GLY A 145 9.79 29.38 0.74
N PRO A 146 9.43 30.67 0.83
CA PRO A 146 9.68 31.51 2.02
C PRO A 146 9.04 30.98 3.31
N GLN A 147 7.89 30.30 3.20
CA GLN A 147 7.22 29.70 4.36
C GLN A 147 8.01 28.50 4.92
N ARG A 148 8.58 27.68 4.04
CA ARG A 148 9.48 26.58 4.41
C ARG A 148 10.78 27.12 5.03
N GLU A 149 11.37 28.17 4.44
CA GLU A 149 12.55 28.82 5.02
C GLU A 149 12.32 29.33 6.44
N ALA A 150 11.17 29.95 6.69
CA ALA A 150 10.78 30.41 8.02
C ALA A 150 10.60 29.24 9.00
N LEU A 151 10.08 28.09 8.55
CA LEU A 151 9.97 26.87 9.36
C LEU A 151 11.35 26.27 9.67
N ILE A 152 12.24 26.18 8.70
CA ILE A 152 13.63 25.71 8.87
C ILE A 152 14.33 26.55 9.95
N GLN A 153 14.21 27.87 9.89
CA GLN A 153 14.75 28.78 10.91
C GLN A 153 14.09 28.59 12.27
N LYS A 154 12.76 28.54 12.32
CA LYS A 154 11.98 28.40 13.56
C LYS A 154 12.26 27.08 14.29
N LEU A 155 12.50 26.00 13.54
CA LEU A 155 12.78 24.67 14.09
C LEU A 155 14.25 24.43 14.43
N GLY A 156 15.12 25.40 14.12
CA GLY A 156 16.56 25.35 14.36
C GLY A 156 17.31 24.42 13.41
N LEU A 157 16.79 24.21 12.20
CA LEU A 157 17.34 23.26 11.22
C LEU A 157 18.29 23.89 10.20
N SER A 158 18.55 25.20 10.28
CA SER A 158 19.41 25.90 9.31
C SER A 158 20.80 25.29 9.15
N GLY A 159 21.38 24.68 10.20
CA GLY A 159 22.70 24.04 10.13
C GLY A 159 22.74 22.69 9.40
N VAL A 160 21.58 22.12 9.07
CA VAL A 160 21.45 20.84 8.35
C VAL A 160 20.69 20.96 7.04
N ALA A 161 20.04 22.10 6.80
CA ALA A 161 19.10 22.27 5.71
C ALA A 161 19.76 22.25 4.33
N ASP A 162 21.03 22.64 4.24
CA ASP A 162 21.83 22.60 3.01
C ASP A 162 22.38 21.21 2.66
N ARG A 163 22.24 20.20 3.55
CA ARG A 163 22.80 18.87 3.32
C ARG A 163 22.04 18.15 2.22
N GLN A 164 22.75 17.83 1.14
CA GLN A 164 22.21 17.12 -0.01
C GLN A 164 22.13 15.61 0.24
N VAL A 165 21.11 14.95 -0.31
CA VAL A 165 20.84 13.51 -0.29
C VAL A 165 20.32 13.11 -1.67
N ALA A 166 20.86 12.06 -2.30
CA ALA A 166 20.45 11.70 -3.66
C ALA A 166 20.07 10.23 -3.85
N ASP A 167 20.79 9.26 -3.27
CA ASP A 167 20.57 7.89 -3.72
C ASP A 167 20.86 6.78 -2.71
N GLY A 168 20.16 5.68 -2.98
CA GLY A 168 20.49 4.34 -2.51
C GLY A 168 21.40 3.63 -3.47
N GLU A 169 22.03 2.57 -3.01
CA GLU A 169 22.96 1.83 -3.85
C GLU A 169 22.20 1.17 -5.02
N ARG A 170 22.40 1.69 -6.23
CA ARG A 170 21.86 1.10 -7.45
C ARG A 170 22.84 0.07 -7.98
N TRP A 171 22.43 -1.18 -8.09
CA TRP A 171 23.25 -2.27 -8.62
C TRP A 171 22.67 -2.79 -9.93
N VAL A 172 23.53 -3.04 -10.90
CA VAL A 172 23.15 -3.60 -12.21
C VAL A 172 24.03 -4.79 -12.55
N LEU A 173 23.46 -5.74 -13.29
CA LEU A 173 24.10 -6.96 -13.75
C LEU A 173 24.25 -6.92 -15.28
N PRO A 174 25.41 -7.28 -15.85
CA PRO A 174 25.55 -7.46 -17.29
C PRO A 174 24.59 -8.54 -17.81
N ASN A 175 23.97 -8.30 -18.97
CA ASN A 175 23.12 -9.30 -19.65
C ASN A 175 23.95 -10.44 -20.30
N GLY A 176 25.27 -10.28 -20.36
CA GLY A 176 26.21 -11.15 -21.05
C GLY A 176 27.62 -10.57 -20.96
N ASN A 177 28.53 -11.07 -21.80
CA ASN A 177 29.86 -10.48 -21.88
C ASN A 177 29.79 -9.09 -22.53
N MET A 178 30.36 -8.07 -21.89
CA MET A 178 30.35 -6.70 -22.39
C MET A 178 31.59 -5.92 -21.99
N ASN A 179 31.94 -4.94 -22.81
CA ASN A 179 33.12 -4.13 -22.60
C ASN A 179 32.80 -2.93 -21.70
N ILE A 180 33.73 -2.57 -20.83
CA ILE A 180 33.70 -1.36 -20.01
C ILE A 180 34.59 -0.29 -20.64
N ARG A 181 34.16 0.98 -20.55
CA ARG A 181 34.83 2.08 -21.25
C ARG A 181 35.28 3.20 -20.32
N SER A 182 36.28 3.95 -20.75
CA SER A 182 36.77 5.13 -20.01
C SER A 182 35.82 6.34 -20.04
N GLY A 183 34.79 6.33 -20.90
CA GLY A 183 33.79 7.39 -21.02
C GLY A 183 32.48 6.96 -21.69
N PRO A 184 31.43 7.80 -21.67
CA PRO A 184 30.10 7.48 -22.17
C PRO A 184 30.04 7.51 -23.71
N GLY A 185 30.51 6.44 -24.34
CA GLY A 185 30.43 6.31 -25.80
C GLY A 185 31.29 5.18 -26.36
N VAL A 186 30.90 4.66 -27.52
CA VAL A 186 31.64 3.59 -28.22
C VAL A 186 33.00 4.05 -28.78
N THR A 187 33.26 5.35 -28.78
CA THR A 187 34.52 5.95 -29.24
C THR A 187 35.56 6.12 -28.12
N PHE A 188 35.16 5.94 -26.85
CA PHE A 188 36.08 5.96 -25.72
C PHE A 188 36.83 4.64 -25.60
N ASP A 189 38.02 4.68 -25.01
CA ASP A 189 38.87 3.50 -24.87
C ASP A 189 38.16 2.37 -24.11
N ASP A 190 38.35 1.16 -24.63
CA ASP A 190 38.01 -0.07 -23.95
C ASP A 190 39.04 -0.31 -22.83
N ILE A 191 38.55 -0.42 -21.60
CA ILE A 191 39.39 -0.57 -20.41
C ILE A 191 39.18 -1.92 -19.71
N GLY A 192 38.42 -2.84 -20.33
CA GLY A 192 38.22 -4.19 -19.81
C GLY A 192 36.88 -4.80 -20.22
N ASP A 193 36.63 -6.00 -19.70
CA ASP A 193 35.43 -6.79 -19.97
C ASP A 193 34.72 -7.20 -18.68
N LEU A 194 33.41 -7.33 -18.78
CA LEU A 194 32.50 -7.85 -17.77
C LEU A 194 31.79 -9.10 -18.29
N THR A 195 31.29 -9.91 -17.37
CA THR A 195 30.51 -11.12 -17.60
C THR A 195 29.17 -11.04 -16.86
N ALA A 196 28.21 -11.89 -17.22
CA ALA A 196 26.86 -11.88 -16.65
C ALA A 196 26.77 -12.12 -15.12
N GLY A 197 27.87 -12.57 -14.49
CA GLY A 197 27.94 -12.77 -13.05
C GLY A 197 28.45 -11.57 -12.26
N ASP A 198 28.96 -10.54 -12.93
CA ASP A 198 29.53 -9.37 -12.26
C ASP A 198 28.45 -8.43 -11.73
N LYS A 199 28.72 -7.82 -10.57
CA LYS A 199 27.85 -6.81 -9.95
C LYS A 199 28.47 -5.43 -10.09
N LEU A 200 27.69 -4.49 -10.62
CA LEU A 200 28.15 -3.14 -10.89
C LEU A 200 27.35 -2.14 -10.08
N LYS A 201 28.02 -1.34 -9.27
CA LYS A 201 27.38 -0.25 -8.54
C LYS A 201 27.26 0.95 -9.45
N VAL A 202 26.06 1.40 -9.77
CA VAL A 202 25.84 2.62 -10.54
C VAL A 202 26.15 3.83 -9.66
N ILE A 203 27.09 4.66 -10.12
CA ILE A 203 27.56 5.87 -9.47
C ILE A 203 27.21 7.13 -10.27
N GLY A 204 26.56 6.98 -11.43
CA GLY A 204 26.05 8.08 -12.24
C GLY A 204 25.60 7.63 -13.63
N GLN A 205 25.22 8.59 -14.48
CA GLN A 205 24.85 8.35 -15.88
C GLN A 205 25.11 9.60 -16.72
N ASN A 206 25.12 9.45 -18.04
CA ASN A 206 25.25 10.57 -18.96
C ASN A 206 23.89 11.27 -19.21
N GLU A 207 23.91 12.44 -19.86
CA GLU A 207 22.72 13.32 -20.00
C GLU A 207 21.50 12.65 -20.64
N ASP A 208 21.70 11.75 -21.60
CA ASP A 208 20.62 11.04 -22.30
C ASP A 208 20.33 9.65 -21.70
N SER A 209 20.97 9.29 -20.58
CA SER A 209 20.85 8.01 -19.87
C SER A 209 21.21 6.77 -20.71
N SER A 210 21.88 6.94 -21.85
CA SER A 210 22.31 5.81 -22.69
C SER A 210 23.54 5.07 -22.13
N TRP A 211 24.27 5.70 -21.21
CA TRP A 211 25.45 5.17 -20.53
C TRP A 211 25.37 5.38 -19.02
N LEU A 212 25.76 4.35 -18.28
CA LEU A 212 25.89 4.37 -16.82
C LEU A 212 27.36 4.44 -16.45
N ASN A 213 27.68 5.31 -15.50
CA ASN A 213 28.95 5.28 -14.79
C ASN A 213 28.80 4.30 -13.62
N VAL A 214 29.69 3.31 -13.56
CA VAL A 214 29.63 2.20 -12.61
C VAL A 214 30.96 2.01 -11.89
N GLU A 215 30.89 1.52 -10.67
CA GLU A 215 32.01 1.05 -9.87
C GLU A 215 31.95 -0.48 -9.76
N LEU A 216 33.03 -1.14 -10.14
CA LEU A 216 33.20 -2.59 -10.02
C LEU A 216 33.59 -2.96 -8.58
N GLU A 217 33.48 -4.23 -8.19
CA GLU A 217 33.87 -4.72 -6.84
C GLU A 217 35.31 -4.35 -6.44
N ASN A 218 36.21 -4.23 -7.42
CA ASN A 218 37.61 -3.84 -7.19
C ASN A 218 37.82 -2.32 -7.06
N GLY A 219 36.74 -1.52 -7.06
CA GLY A 219 36.76 -0.05 -6.97
C GLY A 219 37.06 0.66 -8.29
N THR A 220 37.13 -0.06 -9.42
CA THR A 220 37.35 0.55 -10.73
C THR A 220 36.09 1.26 -11.20
N GLN A 221 36.20 2.54 -11.55
CA GLN A 221 35.12 3.29 -12.19
C GLN A 221 35.19 3.16 -13.71
N ALA A 222 34.06 2.88 -14.33
CA ALA A 222 33.97 2.69 -15.78
C ALA A 222 32.58 3.02 -16.31
N TRP A 223 32.46 3.13 -17.62
CA TRP A 223 31.20 3.39 -18.30
C TRP A 223 30.70 2.14 -19.03
N VAL A 224 29.43 1.83 -18.81
CA VAL A 224 28.71 0.71 -19.46
C VAL A 224 27.48 1.23 -20.18
N LYS A 225 27.10 0.56 -21.27
CA LYS A 225 25.90 0.92 -22.02
C LYS A 225 24.67 0.44 -21.27
N ALA A 226 23.73 1.35 -20.98
CA ALA A 226 22.54 1.06 -20.15
C ALA A 226 21.69 -0.09 -20.73
N SER A 227 21.60 -0.19 -22.07
CA SER A 227 20.83 -1.23 -22.75
C SER A 227 21.42 -2.65 -22.62
N LEU A 228 22.62 -2.81 -22.06
CA LEU A 228 23.33 -4.10 -21.96
C LEU A 228 23.38 -4.63 -20.52
N VAL A 229 22.80 -3.89 -19.58
CA VAL A 229 22.67 -4.30 -18.18
C VAL A 229 21.19 -4.44 -17.83
N LYS A 230 20.92 -5.16 -16.75
CA LYS A 230 19.61 -5.23 -16.10
C LYS A 230 19.78 -4.86 -14.64
N GLU A 231 18.73 -4.39 -14.01
CA GLU A 231 18.80 -4.11 -12.57
C GLU A 231 19.00 -5.40 -11.79
N GLU A 232 19.82 -5.32 -10.74
CA GLU A 232 19.87 -6.38 -9.75
C GLU A 232 18.57 -6.33 -8.95
N VAL A 233 17.65 -7.23 -9.29
CA VAL A 233 16.49 -7.50 -8.43
C VAL A 233 17.00 -8.24 -7.21
N VAL A 234 17.33 -7.51 -6.15
CA VAL A 234 17.59 -8.11 -4.85
C VAL A 234 16.31 -8.81 -4.45
N PRO A 235 16.32 -10.14 -4.21
CA PRO A 235 15.12 -10.81 -3.77
C PRO A 235 14.64 -10.15 -2.47
N PRO A 236 13.32 -9.98 -2.31
CA PRO A 236 12.76 -9.49 -1.06
C PRO A 236 13.28 -10.37 0.10
N PRO A 237 13.39 -9.81 1.33
CA PRO A 237 13.78 -10.60 2.47
C PRO A 237 12.86 -11.84 2.60
N PRO A 238 13.38 -12.95 3.14
CA PRO A 238 12.55 -14.12 3.37
C PRO A 238 11.36 -13.72 4.24
N TYR A 239 10.17 -14.19 3.86
CA TYR A 239 8.96 -13.95 4.64
C TYR A 239 9.12 -14.54 6.04
N GLU A 240 8.92 -13.70 7.06
CA GLU A 240 8.89 -14.15 8.46
C GLU A 240 7.45 -14.37 8.88
N SER A 241 7.14 -15.62 9.23
CA SER A 241 5.81 -15.97 9.73
C SER A 241 5.48 -15.17 11.00
N PRO A 242 4.26 -14.60 11.11
CA PRO A 242 3.82 -13.98 12.35
C PRO A 242 3.57 -15.03 13.45
N PHE A 243 3.57 -16.33 13.11
CA PHE A 243 3.32 -17.42 14.03
C PHE A 243 4.62 -18.12 14.43
N PRO A 244 5.04 -18.02 15.72
CA PRO A 244 6.16 -18.80 16.22
C PRO A 244 5.91 -20.31 16.07
N GLN A 245 6.97 -21.08 15.84
CA GLN A 245 6.87 -22.53 15.60
C GLN A 245 6.10 -23.29 16.69
N TRP A 246 6.26 -22.93 17.97
CA TRP A 246 5.51 -23.57 19.05
C TRP A 246 3.99 -23.39 18.90
N MET A 247 3.56 -22.24 18.39
CA MET A 247 2.15 -21.90 18.19
C MET A 247 1.60 -22.62 16.96
N ALA A 248 2.38 -22.68 15.87
CA ALA A 248 2.04 -23.42 14.67
C ALA A 248 1.88 -24.92 14.97
N ASP A 249 2.83 -25.52 15.70
CA ASP A 249 2.80 -26.92 16.11
C ASP A 249 1.76 -27.22 17.22
N GLY A 250 1.24 -26.20 17.89
CA GLY A 250 0.39 -26.36 19.08
C GLY A 250 1.14 -27.01 20.26
N THR A 251 2.43 -26.71 20.39
CA THR A 251 3.31 -27.21 21.44
C THR A 251 3.49 -26.18 22.56
N ARG A 252 4.22 -26.56 23.61
CA ARG A 252 4.39 -25.76 24.83
C ARG A 252 4.93 -24.35 24.51
N PRO A 253 4.26 -23.28 24.98
CA PRO A 253 4.79 -21.93 24.94
C PRO A 253 6.13 -21.80 25.68
N PRO A 254 7.09 -20.98 25.19
CA PRO A 254 8.43 -20.88 25.77
C PRO A 254 8.44 -20.31 27.19
N ASP A 255 7.45 -19.49 27.54
CA ASP A 255 7.26 -18.83 28.83
C ASP A 255 6.65 -19.75 29.91
N ILE A 256 6.05 -20.88 29.52
CA ILE A 256 5.49 -21.85 30.47
C ILE A 256 6.49 -22.96 30.74
N GLU A 257 6.99 -23.06 31.98
CA GLU A 257 7.89 -24.12 32.41
C GLU A 257 7.39 -25.54 32.07
N MET A 258 8.28 -26.43 31.61
CA MET A 258 7.88 -27.76 31.09
C MET A 258 7.14 -28.62 32.12
N HIS A 259 7.54 -28.56 33.39
CA HIS A 259 6.87 -29.31 34.46
C HIS A 259 5.45 -28.78 34.73
N VAL A 260 5.22 -27.47 34.59
CA VAL A 260 3.90 -26.84 34.69
C VAL A 260 3.04 -27.27 33.50
N TRP A 261 3.58 -27.16 32.27
CA TRP A 261 2.87 -27.59 31.06
C TRP A 261 2.42 -29.04 31.14
N ASN A 262 3.31 -29.95 31.57
CA ASN A 262 3.01 -31.37 31.68
C ASN A 262 2.00 -31.70 32.80
N ALA A 263 1.81 -30.82 33.77
CA ALA A 263 0.79 -30.97 34.82
C ALA A 263 -0.60 -30.48 34.37
N LEU A 264 -0.68 -29.60 33.36
CA LEU A 264 -1.96 -29.08 32.87
C LEU A 264 -2.81 -30.17 32.18
N PRO A 265 -4.14 -30.17 32.34
CA PRO A 265 -5.05 -30.95 31.51
C PRO A 265 -4.87 -30.65 30.01
N LYS A 266 -5.19 -31.63 29.15
CA LYS A 266 -5.09 -31.44 27.69
C LYS A 266 -5.96 -30.28 27.18
N GLU A 267 -7.15 -30.13 27.74
CA GLU A 267 -8.08 -29.04 27.40
C GLU A 267 -7.47 -27.68 27.71
N SER A 268 -6.89 -27.49 28.90
CA SER A 268 -6.22 -26.25 29.27
C SER A 268 -5.00 -25.94 28.39
N ARG A 269 -4.26 -26.97 27.95
CA ARG A 269 -3.16 -26.80 26.99
C ARG A 269 -3.70 -26.30 25.65
N ALA A 270 -4.76 -26.94 25.13
CA ALA A 270 -5.38 -26.53 23.88
C ALA A 270 -5.94 -25.10 23.95
N GLU A 271 -6.57 -24.74 25.07
CA GLU A 271 -7.07 -23.39 25.33
C GLU A 271 -5.94 -22.35 25.32
N ILE A 272 -4.82 -22.62 26.00
CA ILE A 272 -3.65 -21.72 25.98
C ILE A 272 -3.13 -21.49 24.55
N ILE A 273 -3.01 -22.54 23.76
CA ILE A 273 -2.59 -22.42 22.35
C ILE A 273 -3.62 -21.63 21.55
N GLN A 274 -4.90 -21.93 21.72
CA GLN A 274 -5.98 -21.28 20.99
C GLN A 274 -6.02 -19.78 21.31
N THR A 275 -5.98 -19.39 22.58
CA THR A 275 -5.93 -17.99 22.99
C THR A 275 -4.71 -17.27 22.43
N ALA A 276 -3.55 -17.93 22.38
CA ALA A 276 -2.36 -17.33 21.81
C ALA A 276 -2.46 -17.13 20.29
N ARG A 277 -3.08 -18.08 19.57
CA ARG A 277 -3.36 -17.97 18.13
C ARG A 277 -4.35 -16.85 17.83
N GLU A 278 -5.48 -16.83 18.55
CA GLU A 278 -6.51 -15.79 18.42
C GLU A 278 -5.95 -14.39 18.71
N LYS A 279 -5.05 -14.28 19.70
CA LYS A 279 -4.37 -13.01 19.99
C LYS A 279 -3.56 -12.50 18.80
N VAL A 280 -2.74 -13.34 18.17
CA VAL A 280 -1.94 -12.95 17.00
C VAL A 280 -2.85 -12.61 15.81
N VAL A 281 -3.91 -13.38 15.59
CA VAL A 281 -4.89 -13.09 14.53
C VAL A 281 -5.61 -11.76 14.79
N ALA A 282 -6.00 -11.46 16.04
CA ALA A 282 -6.61 -10.18 16.41
C ALA A 282 -5.64 -9.00 16.29
N GLU A 283 -4.33 -9.21 16.48
CA GLU A 283 -3.30 -8.20 16.25
C GLU A 283 -3.11 -7.91 14.75
N ASN A 284 -3.22 -8.94 13.90
CA ASN A 284 -3.18 -8.79 12.44
C ASN A 284 -4.48 -8.20 11.87
N TRP A 285 -5.61 -8.46 12.53
CA TRP A 285 -6.95 -7.99 12.15
C TRP A 285 -7.56 -7.14 13.27
N PRO A 286 -7.02 -5.94 13.53
CA PRO A 286 -7.50 -5.09 14.61
C PRO A 286 -8.99 -4.76 14.42
N MET A 287 -9.72 -4.69 15.53
CA MET A 287 -11.12 -4.29 15.51
C MET A 287 -11.25 -2.90 14.86
N PRO A 288 -12.16 -2.72 13.88
CA PRO A 288 -12.38 -1.42 13.27
C PRO A 288 -12.92 -0.41 14.29
N GLU A 289 -12.80 0.87 13.98
CA GLU A 289 -13.49 1.92 14.75
C GLU A 289 -15.01 1.72 14.62
N PHE A 290 -15.71 1.74 15.75
CA PHE A 290 -17.14 1.50 15.80
C PHE A 290 -17.92 2.77 15.41
N ASP A 291 -18.67 2.72 14.31
CA ASP A 291 -19.66 3.73 13.94
C ASP A 291 -21.06 3.35 14.45
N VAL A 292 -21.59 4.13 15.39
CA VAL A 292 -22.94 3.95 15.95
C VAL A 292 -24.06 4.11 14.92
N ASN A 293 -23.80 4.86 13.85
CA ASN A 293 -24.70 5.08 12.72
C ASN A 293 -24.37 4.16 11.53
N GLY A 294 -23.36 3.30 11.68
CA GLY A 294 -22.99 2.30 10.70
C GLY A 294 -24.11 1.28 10.46
N PRO A 295 -24.03 0.54 9.34
CA PRO A 295 -25.00 -0.48 9.01
C PRO A 295 -24.96 -1.63 10.05
N PRO A 296 -26.03 -2.42 10.17
CA PRO A 296 -26.02 -3.61 11.03
C PRO A 296 -25.06 -4.69 10.51
N PRO A 297 -24.50 -5.51 11.42
CA PRO A 297 -23.86 -6.76 11.03
C PRO A 297 -24.79 -7.62 10.15
N PRO A 298 -24.25 -8.48 9.27
CA PRO A 298 -25.05 -9.32 8.37
C PRO A 298 -26.11 -10.14 9.11
N SER A 299 -25.78 -10.64 10.30
CA SER A 299 -26.62 -11.43 11.20
C SER A 299 -27.82 -10.68 11.81
N PHE A 300 -27.91 -9.34 11.66
CA PHE A 300 -28.92 -8.51 12.34
C PHE A 300 -29.86 -7.75 11.39
N SER A 301 -31.18 -7.79 11.61
CA SER A 301 -32.09 -7.03 10.75
C SER A 301 -31.92 -5.50 10.92
N SER A 302 -31.97 -4.74 9.82
CA SER A 302 -31.82 -3.28 9.84
C SER A 302 -32.89 -2.58 10.69
N MET A 303 -34.11 -3.14 10.71
CA MET A 303 -35.19 -2.63 11.54
C MET A 303 -34.94 -2.86 13.04
N ALA A 304 -34.37 -4.00 13.44
CA ALA A 304 -33.99 -4.22 14.82
C ALA A 304 -32.80 -3.33 15.23
N TRP A 305 -31.82 -3.19 14.33
CA TRP A 305 -30.61 -2.40 14.57
C TRP A 305 -30.89 -0.92 14.84
N SER A 306 -31.78 -0.30 14.08
CA SER A 306 -32.13 1.12 14.25
C SER A 306 -32.77 1.43 15.60
N HIS A 307 -33.33 0.43 16.29
CA HIS A 307 -33.97 0.56 17.60
C HIS A 307 -33.09 0.15 18.78
N LEU A 308 -31.87 -0.34 18.55
CA LEU A 308 -30.95 -0.73 19.62
C LEU A 308 -30.23 0.48 20.25
N PRO A 309 -30.03 0.49 21.59
CA PRO A 309 -29.12 1.43 22.25
C PRO A 309 -27.69 1.31 21.70
N SER A 310 -26.92 2.40 21.74
CA SER A 310 -25.54 2.45 21.25
C SER A 310 -24.62 1.43 21.93
N GLU A 311 -24.76 1.23 23.24
CA GLU A 311 -23.99 0.25 24.00
C GLU A 311 -24.26 -1.18 23.52
N SER A 312 -25.53 -1.50 23.22
CA SER A 312 -25.90 -2.82 22.70
C SER A 312 -25.36 -3.05 21.29
N LYS A 313 -25.39 -2.03 20.43
CA LYS A 313 -24.78 -2.09 19.09
C LYS A 313 -23.28 -2.34 19.16
N GLN A 314 -22.58 -1.62 20.04
CA GLN A 314 -21.14 -1.78 20.22
C GLN A 314 -20.78 -3.18 20.74
N ALA A 315 -21.55 -3.71 21.70
CA ALA A 315 -21.33 -5.07 22.21
C ALA A 315 -21.54 -6.14 21.13
N ILE A 316 -22.57 -6.00 20.29
CA ILE A 316 -22.81 -6.91 19.16
C ILE A 316 -21.66 -6.82 18.16
N PHE A 317 -21.23 -5.60 17.81
CA PHE A 317 -20.09 -5.39 16.90
C PHE A 317 -18.82 -6.07 17.41
N GLN A 318 -18.51 -5.90 18.69
CA GLN A 318 -17.37 -6.56 19.33
C GLN A 318 -17.49 -8.09 19.30
N GLN A 319 -18.69 -8.62 19.51
CA GLN A 319 -18.95 -10.06 19.48
C GLN A 319 -18.75 -10.65 18.07
N GLU A 320 -19.24 -9.97 17.03
CA GLU A 320 -19.05 -10.39 15.64
C GLU A 320 -17.59 -10.35 15.22
N TRP A 321 -16.85 -9.31 15.62
CA TRP A 321 -15.41 -9.25 15.38
C TRP A 321 -14.66 -10.40 16.07
N GLN A 322 -14.98 -10.72 17.32
CA GLN A 322 -14.40 -11.87 18.03
C GLN A 322 -14.73 -13.20 17.35
N ALA A 323 -15.94 -13.35 16.83
CA ALA A 323 -16.34 -14.53 16.08
C ALA A 323 -15.56 -14.65 14.75
N ALA A 324 -15.32 -13.54 14.04
CA ALA A 324 -14.48 -13.50 12.85
C ALA A 324 -13.01 -13.86 13.13
N VAL A 325 -12.44 -13.35 14.25
CA VAL A 325 -11.10 -13.75 14.72
C VAL A 325 -11.04 -15.25 14.98
N SER A 326 -12.05 -15.79 15.65
CA SER A 326 -12.13 -17.22 15.99
C SER A 326 -12.22 -18.08 14.73
N GLU A 327 -13.09 -17.71 13.78
CA GLU A 327 -13.24 -18.41 12.50
C GLU A 327 -11.95 -18.34 11.67
N GLN A 328 -11.32 -17.17 11.55
CA GLN A 328 -10.04 -17.03 10.84
C GLN A 328 -8.95 -17.89 11.46
N THR A 329 -8.85 -17.90 12.79
CA THR A 329 -7.90 -18.74 13.52
C THR A 329 -8.15 -20.21 13.20
N GLN A 330 -9.40 -20.64 13.20
CA GLN A 330 -9.75 -22.02 12.84
C GLN A 330 -9.30 -22.35 11.42
N LYS A 331 -9.57 -21.49 10.44
CA LYS A 331 -9.19 -21.72 9.03
C LYS A 331 -7.67 -21.76 8.82
N LEU A 332 -6.92 -20.90 9.50
CA LEU A 332 -5.44 -20.89 9.44
C LEU A 332 -4.85 -22.20 9.95
N PHE A 333 -5.28 -22.67 11.12
CA PHE A 333 -4.62 -23.79 11.80
C PHE A 333 -5.25 -25.16 11.58
N SER A 334 -6.51 -25.21 11.13
CA SER A 334 -7.21 -26.47 10.81
C SER A 334 -7.27 -26.74 9.30
N GLY A 335 -6.87 -25.77 8.49
CA GLY A 335 -6.94 -25.82 7.03
C GLY A 335 -8.29 -25.37 6.46
N VAL A 336 -8.28 -25.11 5.16
CA VAL A 336 -9.46 -24.75 4.36
C VAL A 336 -9.89 -25.95 3.51
N GLN A 337 -11.19 -26.18 3.37
CA GLN A 337 -11.71 -27.22 2.50
C GLN A 337 -11.29 -27.03 1.04
N SER A 338 -11.09 -28.14 0.32
CA SER A 338 -10.74 -28.07 -1.10
C SER A 338 -11.87 -27.42 -1.90
N GLY A 339 -11.52 -26.44 -2.73
CA GLY A 339 -12.51 -25.59 -3.42
C GLY A 339 -12.99 -24.41 -2.59
N GLY A 340 -12.42 -24.16 -1.42
CA GLY A 340 -12.72 -22.99 -0.60
C GLY A 340 -14.06 -23.03 0.11
N GLU A 341 -14.26 -22.05 0.99
CA GLU A 341 -15.39 -21.95 1.90
C GLU A 341 -15.93 -20.53 1.94
N VAL A 342 -17.25 -20.41 2.07
CA VAL A 342 -17.90 -19.14 2.42
C VAL A 342 -17.78 -18.97 3.92
N LEU A 343 -17.45 -17.75 4.35
CA LEU A 343 -17.30 -17.45 5.77
C LEU A 343 -18.64 -17.12 6.42
N GLU A 344 -18.81 -17.56 7.66
CA GLU A 344 -19.98 -17.22 8.48
C GLU A 344 -19.82 -15.83 9.12
N HIS A 345 -18.61 -15.54 9.61
CA HIS A 345 -18.21 -14.28 10.23
C HIS A 345 -17.13 -13.61 9.38
N SER A 346 -17.57 -12.67 8.57
CA SER A 346 -16.69 -11.87 7.73
C SER A 346 -16.00 -10.80 8.57
N PHE A 347 -14.66 -10.69 8.52
CA PHE A 347 -13.97 -9.46 8.99
C PHE A 347 -14.46 -8.26 8.21
N LEU A 348 -14.83 -8.52 6.95
CA LEU A 348 -15.29 -7.55 5.99
C LEU A 348 -16.62 -8.07 5.43
N GLY A 349 -17.57 -8.28 6.33
CA GLY A 349 -18.98 -8.26 5.97
C GLY A 349 -19.42 -6.83 6.18
N THR A 350 -19.90 -6.17 5.14
CA THR A 350 -20.64 -4.90 5.24
C THR A 350 -19.93 -3.64 5.75
N ASP A 351 -18.74 -3.71 6.35
CA ASP A 351 -18.09 -2.56 7.02
C ASP A 351 -16.63 -2.27 6.60
N SER A 352 -16.10 -2.91 5.55
CA SER A 352 -15.09 -2.23 4.74
C SER A 352 -15.81 -1.11 4.03
N THR A 353 -15.33 0.13 4.11
CA THR A 353 -15.52 1.08 3.00
C THR A 353 -15.12 0.25 1.79
N LEU A 354 -16.02 -0.32 0.97
CA LEU A 354 -15.82 -1.19 -0.21
C LEU A 354 -16.80 -2.35 -0.40
N GLY A 355 -17.53 -2.67 0.65
CA GLY A 355 -18.47 -3.77 0.57
C GLY A 355 -19.70 -3.47 1.38
N ARG A 356 -20.19 -2.23 1.38
CA ARG A 356 -21.49 -1.99 2.02
C ARG A 356 -22.57 -2.71 1.19
N GLY A 357 -23.22 -3.68 1.82
CA GLY A 357 -24.02 -4.68 1.14
C GLY A 357 -24.01 -6.01 1.90
N LYS A 358 -25.12 -6.43 2.50
CA LYS A 358 -25.29 -7.81 2.97
C LYS A 358 -25.23 -8.76 1.79
N VAL A 359 -24.87 -10.03 2.03
CA VAL A 359 -25.09 -11.09 1.05
C VAL A 359 -26.57 -11.06 0.64
N GLY A 360 -26.83 -10.80 -0.63
CA GLY A 360 -28.18 -10.66 -1.17
C GLY A 360 -28.84 -9.28 -1.03
N GLU A 361 -28.18 -8.25 -0.49
CA GLU A 361 -28.72 -6.87 -0.47
C GLU A 361 -28.97 -6.33 -1.88
N TRP A 362 -28.04 -6.62 -2.79
CA TRP A 362 -28.16 -6.34 -4.22
C TRP A 362 -29.41 -6.94 -4.88
N ARG A 363 -30.11 -7.91 -4.23
CA ARG A 363 -31.32 -8.54 -4.77
C ARG A 363 -32.42 -7.55 -5.07
N GLU A 364 -32.45 -6.42 -4.38
CA GLU A 364 -33.40 -5.34 -4.69
C GLU A 364 -33.21 -4.76 -6.10
N PHE A 365 -31.96 -4.81 -6.61
CA PHE A 365 -31.58 -4.37 -7.95
C PHE A 365 -31.35 -5.54 -8.91
N ALA A 366 -31.70 -6.76 -8.52
CA ALA A 366 -31.45 -7.92 -9.35
C ALA A 366 -32.29 -7.91 -10.63
N VAL A 367 -31.70 -8.40 -11.72
CA VAL A 367 -32.46 -8.67 -12.95
C VAL A 367 -33.53 -9.75 -12.70
N ASN A 368 -33.19 -10.80 -11.93
CA ASN A 368 -34.08 -11.88 -11.49
C ASN A 368 -33.83 -12.22 -10.01
N PRO A 369 -34.79 -12.84 -9.29
CA PRO A 369 -34.63 -13.18 -7.87
C PRO A 369 -33.37 -14.00 -7.52
N ASP A 370 -32.91 -14.83 -8.46
CA ASP A 370 -31.75 -15.72 -8.33
C ASP A 370 -30.51 -15.22 -9.08
N SER A 371 -30.48 -13.96 -9.51
CA SER A 371 -29.32 -13.38 -10.20
C SER A 371 -28.05 -13.41 -9.32
N ALA A 372 -26.90 -13.12 -9.89
CA ALA A 372 -25.70 -12.82 -9.14
C ALA A 372 -25.64 -11.31 -8.84
N ALA A 373 -24.85 -10.88 -7.86
CA ALA A 373 -24.63 -9.47 -7.53
C ALA A 373 -23.95 -8.67 -8.64
N GLN A 374 -23.31 -9.35 -9.60
CA GLN A 374 -22.79 -8.71 -10.81
C GLN A 374 -23.82 -8.57 -11.94
N TYR A 375 -25.03 -9.12 -11.75
CA TYR A 375 -26.14 -9.11 -12.71
C TYR A 375 -27.23 -8.15 -12.24
N LEU A 376 -26.87 -6.85 -12.20
CA LEU A 376 -27.72 -5.79 -11.69
C LEU A 376 -28.53 -5.10 -12.79
N ASN A 377 -29.71 -4.63 -12.39
CA ASN A 377 -30.53 -3.72 -13.13
C ASN A 377 -30.04 -2.28 -12.89
N LEU A 378 -29.15 -1.83 -13.77
CA LEU A 378 -28.55 -0.49 -13.68
C LEU A 378 -29.60 0.62 -13.81
N ASN A 379 -30.71 0.42 -14.52
CA ASN A 379 -31.81 1.38 -14.56
C ASN A 379 -32.44 1.59 -13.18
N SER A 380 -32.66 0.52 -12.42
CA SER A 380 -33.20 0.62 -11.05
C SER A 380 -32.20 1.26 -10.09
N MET A 381 -30.90 1.08 -10.35
CA MET A 381 -29.82 1.49 -9.45
C MET A 381 -29.34 2.92 -9.72
N LEU A 382 -29.24 3.32 -11.00
CA LEU A 382 -28.64 4.59 -11.45
C LEU A 382 -29.66 5.50 -12.16
N GLY A 383 -30.88 5.03 -12.41
CA GLY A 383 -31.99 5.81 -12.97
C GLY A 383 -32.19 5.66 -14.47
N ASP A 384 -33.05 6.52 -15.02
CA ASP A 384 -33.43 6.52 -16.43
C ASP A 384 -32.23 6.80 -17.35
N GLY A 385 -32.07 5.98 -18.40
CA GLY A 385 -30.95 6.06 -19.35
C GLY A 385 -29.91 4.95 -19.23
N TRP A 386 -29.96 4.15 -18.16
CA TRP A 386 -29.12 2.97 -17.96
C TRP A 386 -29.82 1.67 -18.39
N PRO A 387 -29.08 0.61 -18.78
CA PRO A 387 -29.69 -0.65 -19.19
C PRO A 387 -30.30 -1.40 -18.01
N ARG A 388 -31.34 -2.19 -18.29
CA ARG A 388 -32.00 -3.05 -17.27
C ARG A 388 -31.26 -4.34 -16.99
N VAL A 389 -30.36 -4.75 -17.86
CA VAL A 389 -29.61 -6.01 -17.76
C VAL A 389 -28.15 -5.70 -18.04
N HIS A 390 -27.28 -6.10 -17.12
CA HIS A 390 -25.83 -6.03 -17.28
C HIS A 390 -25.20 -7.32 -16.76
N ASN A 391 -24.20 -7.87 -17.46
CA ASN A 391 -23.64 -9.19 -17.13
C ASN A 391 -22.14 -9.19 -16.75
N ASN A 392 -21.45 -8.05 -16.80
CA ASN A 392 -19.99 -8.01 -16.64
C ASN A 392 -19.52 -6.95 -15.62
N LEU A 393 -20.06 -6.95 -14.40
CA LEU A 393 -19.74 -5.93 -13.38
C LEU A 393 -18.61 -6.33 -12.41
N CYS A 394 -18.02 -7.51 -12.54
CA CYS A 394 -17.04 -8.02 -11.59
C CYS A 394 -15.82 -7.09 -11.39
N GLY A 395 -15.29 -6.50 -12.46
CA GLY A 395 -14.15 -5.58 -12.40
C GLY A 395 -14.44 -4.32 -11.60
N PRO A 396 -15.42 -3.49 -12.02
CA PRO A 396 -15.79 -2.28 -11.31
C PRO A 396 -16.23 -2.53 -9.87
N LEU A 397 -16.90 -3.65 -9.60
CA LEU A 397 -17.30 -4.03 -8.24
C LEU A 397 -16.11 -4.53 -7.40
N ALA A 398 -15.09 -5.17 -7.98
CA ALA A 398 -13.90 -5.59 -7.25
C ALA A 398 -12.97 -4.41 -6.92
N VAL A 399 -12.80 -3.46 -7.84
CA VAL A 399 -12.01 -2.22 -7.62
C VAL A 399 -12.78 -1.25 -6.73
N GLY A 400 -14.07 -1.10 -7.02
CA GLY A 400 -15.01 -0.52 -6.10
C GLY A 400 -15.21 -1.33 -4.83
N ALA A 401 -14.56 -2.49 -4.66
CA ALA A 401 -14.40 -3.21 -3.40
C ALA A 401 -12.95 -3.28 -2.82
N SER A 402 -11.96 -2.64 -3.44
CA SER A 402 -10.64 -2.32 -2.88
C SER A 402 -10.32 -0.87 -2.37
N MET A 403 -11.03 0.19 -2.77
CA MET A 403 -11.01 1.60 -2.26
C MET A 403 -11.89 2.04 -1.04
N GLY A 404 -13.18 2.39 -1.21
CA GLY A 404 -14.11 2.62 -0.09
C GLY A 404 -15.60 2.33 -0.31
N LEU A 405 -15.99 1.82 -1.47
CA LEU A 405 -17.24 2.20 -2.11
C LEU A 405 -18.38 1.17 -1.99
N LEU A 406 -19.61 1.68 -1.94
CA LEU A 406 -20.82 0.93 -2.25
C LEU A 406 -20.83 0.47 -3.70
N PRO A 407 -21.57 -0.59 -4.06
CA PRO A 407 -21.80 -0.96 -5.45
C PRO A 407 -22.28 0.22 -6.32
N GLN A 408 -23.18 1.07 -5.81
CA GLN A 408 -23.68 2.22 -6.57
C GLN A 408 -22.61 3.30 -6.77
N GLU A 409 -21.84 3.59 -5.71
CA GLU A 409 -20.72 4.54 -5.73
C GLU A 409 -19.64 4.05 -6.69
N ALA A 410 -19.29 2.75 -6.63
CA ALA A 410 -18.33 2.09 -7.50
C ALA A 410 -18.71 2.19 -8.98
N LEU A 411 -19.97 1.90 -9.33
CA LEU A 411 -20.43 1.96 -10.71
C LEU A 411 -20.54 3.40 -11.23
N THR A 412 -20.91 4.34 -10.36
CA THR A 412 -20.92 5.78 -10.68
C THR A 412 -19.50 6.28 -10.92
N LEU A 413 -18.55 5.90 -10.05
CA LEU A 413 -17.13 6.23 -10.22
C LEU A 413 -16.57 5.63 -11.51
N PHE A 414 -16.86 4.34 -11.78
CA PHE A 414 -16.43 3.70 -13.01
C PHE A 414 -16.94 4.45 -14.24
N ALA A 415 -18.23 4.78 -14.30
CA ALA A 415 -18.80 5.57 -15.40
C ALA A 415 -18.09 6.90 -15.62
N ALA A 416 -17.72 7.60 -14.53
CA ALA A 416 -17.10 8.92 -14.58
C ALA A 416 -15.57 8.89 -14.81
N SER A 417 -14.93 7.73 -14.64
CA SER A 417 -13.47 7.61 -14.63
C SER A 417 -12.80 7.68 -16.01
N SER A 418 -13.55 7.46 -17.09
CA SER A 418 -13.06 7.55 -18.48
C SER A 418 -14.20 7.81 -19.46
N ASP A 419 -13.92 8.48 -20.57
CA ASP A 419 -14.87 8.76 -21.66
C ASP A 419 -15.50 7.48 -22.26
N THR A 420 -14.84 6.32 -22.10
CA THR A 420 -15.32 5.02 -22.61
C THR A 420 -16.12 4.21 -21.59
N ASN A 421 -15.93 4.44 -20.29
CA ASN A 421 -16.43 3.53 -19.24
C ASN A 421 -17.94 3.60 -19.06
N GLU A 422 -18.54 4.78 -19.22
CA GLU A 422 -20.00 4.91 -19.31
C GLU A 422 -20.58 4.09 -20.47
N GLY A 423 -19.85 4.06 -21.61
CA GLY A 423 -20.20 3.26 -22.78
C GLY A 423 -20.22 1.76 -22.47
N TRP A 424 -19.19 1.27 -21.79
CA TRP A 424 -19.09 -0.14 -21.38
C TRP A 424 -20.24 -0.58 -20.48
N LEU A 425 -20.63 0.26 -19.51
CA LEU A 425 -21.80 0.00 -18.67
C LEU A 425 -23.12 0.03 -19.45
N LYS A 426 -23.19 0.74 -20.58
CA LYS A 426 -24.39 0.78 -21.43
C LYS A 426 -24.49 -0.42 -22.38
N THR A 427 -23.35 -0.91 -22.88
CA THR A 427 -23.31 -2.05 -23.80
C THR A 427 -23.31 -3.40 -23.08
N GLY A 428 -22.81 -3.44 -21.84
CA GLY A 428 -22.66 -4.69 -21.10
C GLY A 428 -21.39 -5.46 -21.46
N ASP A 429 -20.41 -4.81 -22.08
CA ASP A 429 -19.15 -5.44 -22.48
C ASP A 429 -18.24 -5.75 -21.27
N PRO A 430 -17.35 -6.75 -21.38
CA PRO A 430 -16.40 -7.07 -20.31
C PRO A 430 -15.34 -5.99 -20.16
N THR A 431 -14.92 -5.76 -18.91
CA THR A 431 -13.85 -4.81 -18.57
C THR A 431 -12.49 -5.50 -18.51
N GLY A 432 -11.45 -4.83 -18.99
CA GLY A 432 -10.05 -5.19 -18.77
C GLY A 432 -9.35 -4.26 -17.77
N LYS A 433 -8.06 -4.53 -17.52
CA LYS A 433 -7.25 -3.73 -16.58
C LYS A 433 -7.22 -2.23 -16.93
N ASP A 434 -7.18 -1.91 -18.22
CA ASP A 434 -7.04 -0.54 -18.71
C ASP A 434 -8.34 0.26 -18.52
N ASP A 435 -9.48 -0.42 -18.41
CA ASP A 435 -10.76 0.20 -18.04
C ASP A 435 -10.86 0.44 -16.53
N LEU A 436 -10.17 -0.37 -15.72
CA LEU A 436 -10.24 -0.34 -14.26
C LEU A 436 -9.23 0.62 -13.60
N ILE A 437 -8.03 0.78 -14.18
CA ILE A 437 -6.99 1.71 -13.69
C ILE A 437 -7.53 3.15 -13.50
N PRO A 438 -8.33 3.72 -14.43
CA PRO A 438 -8.88 5.06 -14.27
C PRO A 438 -9.73 5.26 -12.99
N MET A 439 -10.37 4.21 -12.46
CA MET A 439 -11.12 4.32 -11.21
C MET A 439 -10.21 4.67 -10.04
N TYR A 440 -9.07 3.99 -9.93
CA TYR A 440 -8.07 4.28 -8.90
C TYR A 440 -7.48 5.68 -9.07
N ALA A 441 -7.15 6.05 -10.31
CA ALA A 441 -6.60 7.37 -10.61
C ALA A 441 -7.56 8.51 -10.23
N ALA A 442 -8.87 8.31 -10.42
CA ALA A 442 -9.89 9.29 -10.03
C ALA A 442 -9.95 9.55 -8.51
N GLU A 443 -9.55 8.57 -7.70
CA GLU A 443 -9.47 8.67 -6.23
C GLU A 443 -8.04 8.97 -5.75
N ASN A 444 -7.13 9.37 -6.65
CA ASN A 444 -5.71 9.65 -6.39
C ASN A 444 -4.87 8.45 -5.92
N TRP A 445 -5.32 7.23 -6.16
CA TRP A 445 -4.52 6.03 -5.96
C TRP A 445 -3.51 5.87 -7.09
N THR A 446 -2.37 5.23 -6.80
CA THR A 446 -1.40 4.84 -7.84
C THR A 446 -1.47 3.35 -8.10
N THR A 447 -1.39 2.96 -9.38
CA THR A 447 -1.59 1.57 -9.78
C THR A 447 -0.37 1.02 -10.48
N ASP A 448 0.05 -0.15 -10.03
CA ASP A 448 0.91 -1.07 -10.78
C ASP A 448 0.07 -2.19 -11.38
N TYR A 449 0.58 -2.76 -12.46
CA TYR A 449 0.07 -4.00 -13.00
C TYR A 449 1.22 -4.98 -13.18
N THR A 450 1.13 -6.11 -12.51
CA THR A 450 2.07 -7.20 -12.74
C THR A 450 1.51 -8.14 -13.78
N SER A 451 2.39 -8.53 -14.70
CA SER A 451 2.12 -9.63 -15.61
C SER A 451 3.41 -10.33 -16.04
N GLY A 452 3.33 -11.63 -16.34
CA GLY A 452 4.46 -12.40 -16.84
C GLY A 452 4.75 -13.62 -15.99
N ASN A 453 5.52 -13.50 -14.91
CA ASN A 453 5.80 -14.61 -14.00
C ASN A 453 4.80 -14.62 -12.83
N PRO A 454 4.41 -15.81 -12.32
CA PRO A 454 3.50 -15.87 -11.17
C PRO A 454 4.23 -15.35 -9.94
N LEU A 455 3.64 -14.35 -9.29
CA LEU A 455 4.07 -13.92 -7.97
C LEU A 455 3.88 -15.04 -6.94
N SER A 456 4.72 -15.02 -5.90
CA SER A 456 4.61 -15.92 -4.77
C SER A 456 3.52 -15.47 -3.78
N GLU A 457 3.05 -16.39 -2.95
CA GLU A 457 2.23 -16.14 -1.78
C GLU A 457 2.83 -15.05 -0.88
N GLU A 458 4.16 -15.06 -0.71
CA GLU A 458 4.90 -14.08 0.08
C GLU A 458 4.84 -12.67 -0.55
N ASP A 459 4.86 -12.56 -1.88
CA ASP A 459 4.72 -11.27 -2.56
C ASP A 459 3.33 -10.67 -2.30
N PHE A 460 2.28 -11.48 -2.41
CA PHE A 460 0.91 -11.05 -2.10
C PHE A 460 0.81 -10.58 -0.64
N ALA A 461 1.32 -11.37 0.30
CA ALA A 461 1.31 -11.04 1.72
C ALA A 461 2.07 -9.73 1.99
N ARG A 462 3.23 -9.52 1.36
CA ARG A 462 4.01 -8.29 1.48
C ARG A 462 3.26 -7.07 0.93
N PHE A 463 2.69 -7.16 -0.27
CA PHE A 463 1.95 -6.02 -0.83
C PHE A 463 0.76 -5.61 0.05
N LEU A 464 0.04 -6.59 0.60
CA LEU A 464 -1.08 -6.33 1.51
C LEU A 464 -0.59 -5.73 2.83
N ALA A 465 0.53 -6.21 3.38
CA ALA A 465 1.16 -5.65 4.58
C ALA A 465 1.67 -4.21 4.37
N ASP A 466 2.08 -3.86 3.16
CA ASP A 466 2.44 -2.50 2.75
C ASP A 466 1.21 -1.59 2.56
N GLY A 467 0.00 -2.10 2.79
CA GLY A 467 -1.26 -1.37 2.66
C GLY A 467 -1.76 -1.24 1.21
N LYS A 468 -1.20 -2.00 0.27
CA LYS A 468 -1.67 -2.02 -1.12
C LYS A 468 -2.93 -2.86 -1.26
N SER A 469 -3.78 -2.47 -2.20
CA SER A 469 -4.91 -3.26 -2.67
C SER A 469 -4.48 -4.19 -3.80
N LEU A 470 -5.04 -5.41 -3.80
CA LEU A 470 -4.84 -6.42 -4.82
C LEU A 470 -6.16 -6.83 -5.47
N VAL A 471 -6.28 -6.69 -6.80
CA VAL A 471 -7.44 -7.17 -7.58
C VAL A 471 -6.96 -8.17 -8.63
N ALA A 472 -7.35 -9.43 -8.46
CA ALA A 472 -6.86 -10.56 -9.25
C ALA A 472 -7.91 -11.03 -10.27
N LEU A 473 -7.44 -11.42 -11.46
CA LEU A 473 -8.27 -12.03 -12.50
C LEU A 473 -8.23 -13.56 -12.39
N VAL A 474 -9.24 -14.15 -11.76
CA VAL A 474 -9.36 -15.58 -11.47
C VAL A 474 -10.43 -16.24 -12.34
N ASN A 475 -10.52 -17.57 -12.30
CA ASN A 475 -11.66 -18.30 -12.84
C ASN A 475 -12.67 -18.62 -11.74
N ILE A 476 -13.95 -18.49 -12.11
CA ILE A 476 -15.06 -19.04 -11.34
C ILE A 476 -15.81 -20.07 -12.18
N ASN A 477 -16.50 -21.01 -11.52
CA ASN A 477 -17.45 -21.88 -12.21
C ASN A 477 -18.86 -21.24 -12.18
N PRO A 478 -19.42 -20.81 -13.32
CA PRO A 478 -20.79 -20.31 -13.35
C PRO A 478 -21.83 -21.45 -13.30
N ASP A 479 -21.46 -22.68 -13.64
CA ASP A 479 -22.35 -23.83 -13.68
C ASP A 479 -22.62 -24.35 -12.25
N GLY A 480 -23.79 -24.00 -11.70
CA GLY A 480 -24.21 -24.33 -10.34
C GLY A 480 -24.59 -23.12 -9.48
N ALA A 481 -24.43 -21.89 -10.00
CA ALA A 481 -24.80 -20.60 -9.37
C ALA A 481 -24.09 -20.25 -8.05
N ASP A 482 -23.11 -21.03 -7.59
CA ASP A 482 -22.38 -20.69 -6.36
C ASP A 482 -21.39 -19.54 -6.57
N GLY A 483 -20.75 -19.45 -7.75
CA GLY A 483 -19.79 -18.40 -8.09
C GLY A 483 -18.42 -18.55 -7.43
N MET A 484 -18.10 -19.73 -6.88
CA MET A 484 -16.84 -20.00 -6.19
C MET A 484 -15.66 -20.12 -7.18
N LEU A 485 -14.43 -19.83 -6.71
CA LEU A 485 -13.20 -19.89 -7.52
C LEU A 485 -12.85 -21.34 -7.88
N ARG A 486 -12.55 -21.61 -9.14
CA ARG A 486 -12.22 -22.96 -9.63
C ARG A 486 -11.14 -22.93 -10.69
N ALA A 487 -10.45 -24.05 -10.84
CA ALA A 487 -9.52 -24.27 -11.94
C ALA A 487 -10.32 -24.46 -13.25
N GLY A 488 -10.22 -23.50 -14.16
CA GLY A 488 -11.06 -23.42 -15.36
C GLY A 488 -12.42 -22.78 -15.09
N GLY A 489 -13.03 -22.22 -16.14
CA GLY A 489 -14.33 -21.56 -16.06
C GLY A 489 -14.34 -20.19 -16.72
N THR A 490 -15.07 -19.25 -16.14
CA THR A 490 -15.20 -17.88 -16.67
C THR A 490 -14.27 -16.95 -15.92
N ALA A 491 -13.54 -16.12 -16.67
CA ALA A 491 -12.66 -15.09 -16.12
C ALA A 491 -13.45 -14.07 -15.28
N TYR A 492 -12.91 -13.73 -14.12
CA TYR A 492 -13.62 -13.03 -13.07
C TYR A 492 -12.68 -12.22 -12.18
N PHE A 493 -13.02 -10.97 -11.90
CA PHE A 493 -12.25 -10.15 -10.97
C PHE A 493 -12.70 -10.36 -9.53
N VAL A 494 -11.73 -10.59 -8.64
CA VAL A 494 -11.92 -10.63 -7.19
C VAL A 494 -10.94 -9.70 -6.50
N ASN A 495 -11.31 -9.20 -5.33
CA ASN A 495 -10.39 -8.43 -4.50
C ASN A 495 -9.75 -9.35 -3.46
N VAL A 496 -8.42 -9.45 -3.48
CA VAL A 496 -7.67 -10.25 -2.50
C VAL A 496 -7.51 -9.40 -1.24
N ARG A 497 -7.98 -9.92 -0.11
CA ARG A 497 -8.04 -9.20 1.17
C ARG A 497 -6.89 -9.58 2.09
N ALA A 498 -6.48 -10.85 2.06
CA ALA A 498 -5.35 -11.34 2.83
C ALA A 498 -4.73 -12.58 2.20
N VAL A 499 -3.43 -12.73 2.40
CA VAL A 499 -2.67 -13.95 2.13
C VAL A 499 -1.83 -14.21 3.37
N GLU A 500 -2.11 -15.30 4.07
CA GLU A 500 -1.59 -15.56 5.42
C GLU A 500 -1.07 -16.99 5.52
N GLU A 501 0.09 -17.14 6.15
CA GLU A 501 0.71 -18.44 6.46
C GLU A 501 0.25 -18.92 7.84
N ASN A 502 0.15 -20.23 8.05
CA ASN A 502 -0.14 -20.82 9.36
C ASN A 502 1.10 -21.12 10.24
N GLY A 503 2.30 -20.78 9.77
CA GLY A 503 3.59 -21.06 10.42
C GLY A 503 4.18 -22.45 10.15
N ASN A 504 3.47 -23.30 9.40
CA ASN A 504 3.93 -24.62 8.94
C ASN A 504 4.16 -24.65 7.42
N GLY A 505 4.17 -23.50 6.75
CA GLY A 505 4.30 -23.38 5.30
C GLY A 505 3.00 -23.58 4.50
N ASP A 506 1.85 -23.78 5.15
CA ASP A 506 0.56 -23.73 4.45
C ASP A 506 0.01 -22.32 4.45
N TRP A 507 -0.54 -21.93 3.30
CA TRP A 507 -1.04 -20.60 3.05
C TRP A 507 -2.53 -20.60 2.74
N MET A 508 -3.22 -19.60 3.27
CA MET A 508 -4.61 -19.30 2.99
C MET A 508 -4.72 -17.95 2.28
N VAL A 509 -5.71 -17.85 1.40
CA VAL A 509 -6.11 -16.61 0.73
C VAL A 509 -7.55 -16.29 1.12
N ARG A 510 -7.77 -15.06 1.56
CA ARG A 510 -9.09 -14.48 1.77
C ARG A 510 -9.40 -13.53 0.61
N VAL A 511 -10.57 -13.70 0.00
CA VAL A 511 -11.02 -12.87 -1.12
C VAL A 511 -12.42 -12.33 -0.86
N TYR A 512 -12.67 -11.12 -1.35
CA TYR A 512 -14.01 -10.64 -1.60
C TYR A 512 -14.41 -11.01 -3.03
N ASN A 513 -15.54 -11.69 -3.16
CA ASN A 513 -16.09 -12.16 -4.42
C ASN A 513 -17.35 -11.35 -4.79
N PRO A 514 -17.26 -10.45 -5.78
CA PRO A 514 -18.41 -9.68 -6.26
C PRO A 514 -19.55 -10.52 -6.85
N TYR A 515 -19.41 -11.83 -7.03
CA TYR A 515 -20.45 -12.65 -7.67
C TYR A 515 -21.67 -12.76 -6.76
N GLN A 516 -21.48 -13.04 -5.47
CA GLN A 516 -22.56 -13.03 -4.50
C GLN A 516 -22.44 -11.90 -3.46
N ASN A 517 -21.47 -10.99 -3.62
CA ASN A 517 -21.15 -9.92 -2.66
C ASN A 517 -20.83 -10.52 -1.27
N ARG A 518 -19.77 -11.34 -1.20
CA ARG A 518 -19.38 -12.06 0.03
C ARG A 518 -17.88 -12.28 0.13
N GLU A 519 -17.41 -12.58 1.35
CA GLU A 519 -16.05 -13.07 1.57
C GLU A 519 -15.98 -14.60 1.48
N GLU A 520 -14.84 -15.06 0.98
CA GLU A 520 -14.51 -16.47 0.81
C GLU A 520 -13.05 -16.72 1.19
N VAL A 521 -12.75 -17.93 1.64
CA VAL A 521 -11.38 -18.38 1.93
C VAL A 521 -11.02 -19.59 1.09
N TYR A 522 -9.76 -19.64 0.67
CA TYR A 522 -9.20 -20.70 -0.16
C TYR A 522 -7.82 -21.09 0.35
N SER A 523 -7.42 -22.35 0.13
CA SER A 523 -5.99 -22.68 0.19
C SER A 523 -5.26 -21.91 -0.93
N TRP A 524 -3.99 -21.54 -0.71
CA TRP A 524 -3.17 -20.91 -1.75
C TRP A 524 -3.13 -21.75 -3.03
N LYS A 525 -3.07 -23.08 -2.88
CA LYS A 525 -3.12 -24.02 -4.00
C LYS A 525 -4.38 -23.85 -4.86
N ASP A 526 -5.55 -23.80 -4.24
CA ASP A 526 -6.83 -23.68 -4.97
C ASP A 526 -6.98 -22.29 -5.58
N PHE A 527 -6.63 -21.24 -4.85
CA PHE A 527 -6.59 -19.87 -5.37
C PHE A 527 -5.67 -19.76 -6.59
N LYS A 528 -4.43 -20.25 -6.47
CA LYS A 528 -3.45 -20.26 -7.56
C LYS A 528 -3.93 -21.07 -8.76
N ALA A 529 -4.57 -22.22 -8.55
CA ALA A 529 -5.16 -22.98 -9.65
C ALA A 529 -6.24 -22.19 -10.40
N SER A 530 -7.07 -21.43 -9.68
CA SER A 530 -8.06 -20.53 -10.29
C SER A 530 -7.44 -19.33 -11.00
N TRP A 531 -6.32 -18.79 -10.50
CA TRP A 531 -5.66 -17.60 -11.04
C TRP A 531 -4.80 -17.91 -12.28
N THR A 532 -4.11 -19.04 -12.27
CA THR A 532 -3.14 -19.42 -13.32
C THR A 532 -3.78 -20.03 -14.57
N GLN A 533 -5.02 -20.52 -14.46
CA GLN A 533 -5.72 -21.20 -15.56
C GLN A 533 -6.81 -20.35 -16.21
N THR A 534 -6.81 -19.03 -15.97
CA THR A 534 -7.84 -18.11 -16.46
C THR A 534 -7.68 -17.81 -17.95
N GLU A 535 -8.72 -18.06 -18.73
CA GLU A 535 -8.74 -17.76 -20.17
C GLU A 535 -8.63 -16.24 -20.39
N GLY A 536 -7.72 -15.81 -21.28
CA GLY A 536 -7.40 -14.39 -21.46
C GLY A 536 -6.43 -13.82 -20.42
N ASN A 537 -6.14 -14.56 -19.35
CA ASN A 537 -5.13 -14.23 -18.34
C ASN A 537 -3.79 -14.93 -18.61
N ASN A 538 -3.23 -14.75 -19.82
CA ASN A 538 -2.00 -15.43 -20.23
C ASN A 538 -0.74 -14.97 -19.47
N ALA A 539 -0.88 -14.12 -18.45
CA ALA A 539 0.22 -13.45 -17.80
C ALA A 539 -0.02 -13.12 -16.30
N TYR A 540 -0.90 -13.83 -15.57
CA TYR A 540 -1.08 -13.60 -14.12
C TYR A 540 -1.53 -12.18 -13.75
N GLY A 541 -2.54 -11.68 -14.45
CA GLY A 541 -3.12 -10.36 -14.27
C GLY A 541 -3.54 -10.12 -12.83
N LEU A 542 -2.85 -9.14 -12.24
CA LEU A 542 -3.07 -8.64 -10.90
C LEU A 542 -2.86 -7.13 -10.95
N LEU A 543 -3.93 -6.41 -10.61
CA LEU A 543 -3.90 -4.98 -10.36
C LEU A 543 -3.46 -4.75 -8.92
N ILE A 544 -2.41 -3.97 -8.74
CA ILE A 544 -1.85 -3.60 -7.45
C ILE A 544 -2.04 -2.10 -7.30
N ALA A 545 -2.79 -1.64 -6.30
CA ALA A 545 -3.07 -0.23 -6.11
C ALA A 545 -2.56 0.25 -4.75
N THR A 546 -1.89 1.38 -4.72
CA THR A 546 -1.40 2.03 -3.50
C THR A 546 -2.36 3.17 -3.15
N PRO A 547 -2.92 3.20 -1.93
CA PRO A 547 -3.78 4.29 -1.50
C PRO A 547 -3.02 5.62 -1.44
N PRO A 548 -3.71 6.76 -1.61
CA PRO A 548 -3.12 8.06 -1.36
C PRO A 548 -2.67 8.17 0.11
N PRO A 549 -1.66 9.01 0.41
CA PRO A 549 -1.28 9.28 1.79
C PRO A 549 -2.50 9.75 2.59
N PRO A 550 -2.66 9.33 3.86
CA PRO A 550 -3.77 9.80 4.68
C PRO A 550 -3.73 11.33 4.76
N ASP A 551 -4.85 11.96 4.40
CA ASP A 551 -5.00 13.42 4.42
C ASP A 551 -4.64 13.96 5.81
N ALA A 552 -3.71 14.90 5.89
CA ALA A 552 -3.32 15.57 7.13
C ALA A 552 -4.47 16.41 7.76
N ALA A 553 -5.64 16.45 7.12
CA ALA A 553 -6.79 17.26 7.48
C ALA A 553 -7.99 16.48 8.04
N THR A 554 -7.92 15.14 8.11
CA THR A 554 -9.01 14.30 8.65
C THR A 554 -8.48 13.28 9.66
N SER A 555 -7.77 13.78 10.68
CA SER A 555 -7.90 13.19 12.02
C SER A 555 -8.97 13.99 12.75
N PRO A 556 -10.02 13.35 13.32
CA PRO A 556 -11.03 14.06 14.11
C PRO A 556 -10.44 14.79 15.31
#